data_AF-A0A919RNA3-F1
#
_entry.id   AF-A0A919RNA3-F1
#
_cell.length_a   1.000
_cell.length_b   1.000
_cell.length_c   1.000
_cell.angle_alpha   90.00
_cell.angle_beta   90.00
_cell.angle_gamma   90.00
#
_symmetry.space_group_name_H-M   'P 1'
#
loop_
_entity.id
_entity.type
_entity.pdbx_description
1 polymer ?
#
loop_
_entity_poly.entity_id
_entity_poly.type
_entity_poly.pdbx_seq_one_letter_code
_entity_poly.pdbx_strand_id
1 'polypeptide(L)' 'MANMDREAMQAAADRIQRLSDDHWWALDPSCRLMQNNAWMGPTGTRFGTDVHGDQRELRDLLAKAVHSARNKLATLPDKA' A
#
# COMPACT_ATOMS: atom_id res chain seq x y z
N MET A 1 22.20 -7.52 -22.08
CA MET A 1 21.21 -8.23 -21.26
C MET A 1 20.96 -7.51 -19.94
N ALA A 2 21.98 -7.23 -19.12
CA ALA A 2 21.83 -6.52 -17.83
C ALA A 2 21.06 -5.18 -17.86
N ASN A 3 21.22 -4.35 -18.91
CA ASN A 3 20.47 -3.09 -19.04
C ASN A 3 18.96 -3.33 -19.25
N MET A 4 18.60 -4.38 -19.99
CA MET A 4 17.20 -4.78 -20.20
C MET A 4 16.59 -5.33 -18.91
N ASP A 5 17.38 -6.02 -18.09
CA ASP A 5 16.95 -6.52 -16.78
C ASP A 5 16.67 -5.37 -15.80
N ARG A 6 17.47 -4.29 -15.83
CA ARG A 6 17.24 -3.11 -15.00
C ARG A 6 16.01 -2.32 -15.41
N GLU A 7 15.82 -2.09 -16.71
CA GLU A 7 14.62 -1.40 -17.23
C GLU A 7 13.33 -2.18 -16.90
N ALA A 8 13.37 -3.52 -17.01
CA ALA A 8 12.24 -4.36 -16.60
C ALA A 8 11.97 -4.26 -15.08
N MET A 9 13.00 -4.23 -14.24
CA MET A 9 12.86 -4.05 -12.79
C MET A 9 12.36 -2.65 -12.42
N GLN A 10 12.77 -1.61 -13.15
CA GLN A 10 12.25 -0.26 -13.01
C GLN A 10 10.75 -0.23 -13.30
N ALA A 11 10.33 -0.79 -14.45
CA ALA A 11 8.91 -0.85 -14.82
C ALA A 11 8.07 -1.63 -13.79
N ALA A 12 8.62 -2.70 -13.22
CA ALA A 12 7.97 -3.46 -12.14
C ALA A 12 7.83 -2.63 -10.86
N ALA A 13 8.88 -1.92 -10.45
CA ALA A 13 8.85 -1.04 -9.27
C ALA A 13 7.84 0.10 -9.43
N ASP A 14 7.78 0.71 -10.61
CA ASP A 14 6.83 1.79 -10.92
C ASP A 14 5.39 1.28 -10.93
N ARG A 15 5.15 0.06 -11.44
CA ARG A 15 3.84 -0.59 -11.38
C ARG A 15 3.41 -0.87 -9.93
N ILE A 16 4.31 -1.37 -9.09
CA ILE A 16 4.04 -1.62 -7.67
C ILE A 16 3.73 -0.29 -6.97
N GLN A 17 4.50 0.76 -7.23
CA GLN A 17 4.24 2.09 -6.68
C GLN A 17 2.84 2.58 -7.05
N ARG A 18 2.47 2.51 -8.33
CA ARG A 18 1.15 2.96 -8.80
C ARG A 18 0.00 2.21 -8.13
N LEU A 19 0.10 0.88 -8.07
CA LEU A 19 -0.91 0.06 -7.40
C LEU A 19 -1.00 0.38 -5.91
N SER A 20 0.14 0.62 -5.25
CA SER A 20 0.16 1.05 -3.86
C SER A 20 -0.51 2.40 -3.67
N ASP A 21 -0.26 3.37 -4.55
CA ASP A 21 -0.87 4.70 -4.47
C ASP A 21 -2.39 4.64 -4.71
N ASP A 22 -2.82 3.86 -5.71
CA ASP A 22 -4.23 3.66 -6.05
C ASP A 22 -5.00 3.00 -4.88
N HIS A 23 -4.37 2.07 -4.16
CA HIS A 23 -5.01 1.34 -3.06
C HIS A 23 -4.76 1.94 -1.67
N TRP A 24 -3.92 2.96 -1.54
CA TRP A 24 -3.56 3.56 -0.24
C TRP A 24 -4.76 4.08 0.56
N TRP A 25 -5.78 4.56 -0.16
CA TRP A 25 -7.00 5.15 0.40
C TRP A 25 -8.23 4.25 0.29
N ALA A 26 -8.08 2.98 -0.09
CA ALA A 26 -9.22 2.08 -0.38
C ALA A 26 -10.22 1.96 0.79
N LEU A 27 -9.73 2.00 2.04
CA LEU A 27 -10.55 1.90 3.25
C LEU A 27 -10.90 3.26 3.89
N ASP A 28 -10.40 4.38 3.34
CA ASP A 28 -10.65 5.72 3.90
C ASP A 28 -12.14 6.11 3.94
N PRO A 29 -12.95 5.83 2.90
CA PRO A 29 -14.38 6.11 2.96
C PRO A 29 -15.09 5.35 4.10
N SER A 30 -14.74 4.07 4.30
CA SER A 30 -15.31 3.25 5.37
C SER A 30 -14.94 3.80 6.76
N CYS A 31 -13.67 4.18 6.96
CA CYS A 31 -13.22 4.81 8.20
C CYS A 31 -13.96 6.14 8.47
N ARG A 32 -14.16 6.98 7.45
CA ARG A 32 -14.89 8.25 7.60
C ARG A 32 -16.36 8.05 7.96
N LEU A 33 -17.02 7.09 7.33
CA LEU A 33 -18.42 6.77 7.66
C LEU A 33 -18.58 6.34 9.13
N MET A 34 -17.60 5.60 9.66
CA MET A 34 -17.58 5.19 11.07
C MET A 34 -17.43 6.37 12.04
N GLN A 35 -16.62 7.38 11.69
CA GLN A 35 -16.39 8.56 12.54
C GLN A 35 -17.64 9.43 12.71
N ASN A 36 -18.57 9.39 11.75
CA ASN A 36 -19.81 10.17 11.79
C ASN A 36 -20.90 9.54 12.69
N ASN A 37 -20.53 8.64 13.62
CA ASN A 37 -21.45 7.88 14.46
C ASN A 37 -22.56 7.15 13.68
N ALA A 38 -22.32 6.82 12.41
CA ALA A 38 -23.30 6.12 11.60
C ALA A 38 -23.62 4.72 12.14
N TRP A 39 -22.74 4.17 12.99
CA TRP A 39 -22.86 2.86 13.61
C TRP A 39 -22.66 3.01 15.12
N MET A 40 -23.75 2.84 15.89
CA MET A 40 -23.72 2.97 17.35
C MET A 40 -23.73 1.61 18.04
N GLY A 41 -23.30 1.61 19.30
CA GLY A 41 -23.30 0.43 20.17
C GLY A 41 -22.07 -0.46 20.03
N PRO A 42 -21.95 -1.50 20.88
CA PRO A 42 -20.72 -2.29 21.01
C PRO A 42 -20.26 -2.95 19.71
N THR A 43 -21.19 -3.41 18.87
CA THR A 43 -20.89 -4.00 17.56
C THR A 43 -20.34 -2.95 16.58
N GLY A 44 -20.91 -1.75 16.57
CA GLY A 44 -20.42 -0.64 15.75
C GLY A 44 -19.01 -0.19 16.15
N THR A 45 -18.74 -0.11 17.45
CA THR A 45 -17.40 0.18 17.97
C THR A 45 -16.39 -0.89 17.57
N ARG A 46 -16.75 -2.18 17.70
CA ARG A 46 -15.87 -3.29 17.29
C ARG A 46 -15.56 -3.23 15.80
N PHE A 47 -16.59 -3.10 14.96
CA PHE A 47 -16.40 -2.99 13.52
C PHE A 47 -15.50 -1.79 13.15
N GLY A 48 -15.66 -0.65 13.83
CA GLY A 48 -14.79 0.50 13.64
C GLY A 48 -13.34 0.24 13.99
N THR A 49 -13.08 -0.47 15.09
CA THR A 49 -11.73 -0.91 15.44
C THR A 49 -11.15 -1.84 14.37
N ASP A 50 -11.92 -2.82 13.91
CA ASP A 50 -11.49 -3.81 12.92
C ASP A 50 -11.13 -3.11 11.60
N VAL A 51 -12.00 -2.22 11.07
CA VAL A 51 -11.75 -1.48 9.81
C VAL A 51 -10.52 -0.57 9.90
N HIS A 52 -10.28 0.10 11.03
CA HIS A 52 -9.06 0.90 11.20
C HIS A 52 -7.80 0.01 11.34
N GLY A 53 -7.95 -1.19 11.90
CA GLY A 53 -6.91 -2.21 11.90
C GLY A 53 -6.53 -2.63 10.49
N ASP A 54 -7.53 -3.04 9.70
CA ASP A 54 -7.35 -3.45 8.30
C ASP A 54 -6.75 -2.32 7.44
N GLN A 55 -7.15 -1.06 7.67
CA GLN A 55 -6.57 0.10 6.99
C GLN A 55 -5.07 0.24 7.28
N ARG A 56 -4.67 0.03 8.53
CA ARG A 56 -3.26 0.10 8.92
C ARG A 56 -2.47 -1.05 8.31
N GLU A 57 -3.00 -2.27 8.38
CA GLU A 57 -2.35 -3.45 7.81
C GLU A 57 -2.17 -3.31 6.29
N LEU A 58 -3.21 -2.84 5.57
CA LEU A 58 -3.12 -2.57 4.14
C LEU A 58 -1.99 -1.57 3.83
N ARG A 59 -1.94 -0.44 4.54
CA ARG A 59 -0.90 0.58 4.33
C ARG A 59 0.50 0.04 4.60
N ASP A 60 0.66 -0.76 5.65
CA ASP A 60 1.94 -1.39 5.97
C ASP A 60 2.38 -2.37 4.88
N LEU A 61 1.46 -3.18 4.34
CA LEU A 61 1.74 -4.11 3.25
C LEU A 61 2.13 -3.38 1.95
N LEU A 62 1.40 -2.33 1.59
CA LEU A 62 1.67 -1.51 0.41
C LEU A 62 3.04 -0.80 0.53
N ALA A 63 3.36 -0.26 1.71
CA ALA A 63 4.64 0.38 1.98
C ALA A 63 5.80 -0.63 1.90
N LYS A 64 5.64 -1.82 2.47
CA LYS A 64 6.63 -2.91 2.39
C LYS A 64 6.86 -3.37 0.96
N ALA A 65 5.80 -3.50 0.16
CA ALA A 65 5.91 -3.89 -1.25
C ALA A 65 6.72 -2.87 -2.05
N VAL A 66 6.42 -1.58 -1.90
CA VAL A 66 7.17 -0.49 -2.54
C VAL A 66 8.63 -0.47 -2.10
N HIS A 67 8.86 -0.55 -0.78
CA HIS A 67 10.21 -0.55 -0.23
C HIS A 67 11.03 -1.74 -0.75
N SER A 68 10.45 -2.94 -0.77
CA SER A 68 11.10 -4.15 -1.31
C SER A 68 11.44 -3.98 -2.79
N ALA A 69 10.53 -3.47 -3.60
CA ALA A 69 10.76 -3.26 -5.03
C ALA A 69 11.87 -2.24 -5.30
N ARG A 70 11.85 -1.11 -4.59
CA ARG A 70 12.88 -0.07 -4.70
C ARG A 70 14.25 -0.53 -4.22
N ASN A 71 14.32 -1.29 -3.13
CA ASN A 71 15.58 -1.86 -2.65
C ASN A 71 16.17 -2.82 -3.67
N LYS A 72 15.35 -3.71 -4.26
CA LYS A 72 15.81 -4.63 -5.31
C LYS A 72 16.35 -3.88 -6.53
N LEU A 73 15.65 -2.84 -6.98
CA LEU A 73 16.11 -1.98 -8.07
C LEU A 73 17.44 -1.28 -7.72
N ALA A 74 17.59 -0.75 -6.51
CA ALA A 74 18.81 -0.07 -6.06
C ALA A 74 20.03 -1.00 -5.97
N THR A 75 19.83 -2.30 -5.77
CA THR A 75 20.93 -3.29 -5.79
C THR A 75 21.43 -3.62 -7.20
N LEU A 76 20.72 -3.18 -8.25
CA LEU A 76 21.19 -3.37 -9.62
C LEU A 76 22.20 -2.26 -9.99
N PRO A 77 23.35 -2.63 -10.57
CA PRO A 77 24.40 -1.68 -10.92
C PRO A 77 23.85 -0.55 -11.79
N ASP A 78 24.22 0.69 -11.42
CA ASP A 78 23.86 1.85 -12.23
C ASP A 78 24.72 1.91 -13.49
N LYS A 79 24.17 2.50 -14.54
CA LYS A 79 24.84 2.66 -15.83
C LYS A 79 26.16 3.43 -15.60
N ALA A 80 27.31 2.80 -15.87
CA ALA A 80 28.58 3.48 -16.06
C ALA A 80 28.63 4.13 -17.45
#